data_AF-A0A4Z1E1Y8-F1
#
_entry.id   AF-A0A4Z1E1Y8-F1
#
_cell.length_a   1.000
_cell.length_b   1.000
_cell.length_c   1.000
_cell.angle_alpha   90.00
_cell.angle_beta   90.00
_cell.angle_gamma   90.00
#
_symmetry.space_group_name_H-M   'P 1'
#
loop_
_entity.id
_entity.type
_entity.pdbx_description
1 polymer ?
#
loop_
_entity_poly.entity_id
_entity_poly.type
_entity_poly.pdbx_seq_one_letter_code
_entity_poly.pdbx_strand_id
1 'polypeptide(L)'
;MKKKPIYMYVLLVLSSIGTMLTFQSFFGESKVTLTDEMATALNLTTALEKKEYVFFLEKLIPDLRGPVAWLLLSLLIGALMAVAYFLLGKEDLIKASYAYFGQIGAFVLISLHTLLAYRSNTSVFTSEKLRTLMLGSSMLTFLLSVVVALVYVAIIYFKLRSYRASREGKE
;
A
#
# COMPACT_ATOMS: atom_id res chain seq x y z
N MET A 1 -7.02 -31.70 18.30
CA MET A 1 -7.29 -30.25 18.49
C MET A 1 -7.12 -29.53 17.15
N LYS A 2 -8.10 -28.73 16.69
CA LYS A 2 -7.91 -27.86 15.51
C LYS A 2 -6.87 -26.80 15.88
N LYS A 3 -5.71 -26.77 15.20
CA LYS A 3 -4.71 -25.72 15.43
C LYS A 3 -5.31 -24.37 15.04
N LYS A 4 -5.24 -23.38 15.93
CA LYS A 4 -5.69 -22.01 15.63
C LYS A 4 -4.89 -21.48 14.42
N PRO A 5 -5.52 -20.74 13.49
CA PRO A 5 -4.86 -20.24 12.29
C PRO A 5 -3.99 -19.02 12.60
N ILE A 6 -2.95 -19.19 13.42
CA ILE A 6 -2.07 -18.12 13.93
C ILE A 6 -1.60 -17.19 12.80
N TYR A 7 -1.25 -17.76 11.64
CA TYR A 7 -0.83 -16.99 10.47
C TYR A 7 -1.86 -15.94 10.03
N MET A 8 -3.17 -16.23 10.08
CA MET A 8 -4.20 -15.27 9.68
C MET A 8 -4.28 -14.07 10.64
N TYR A 9 -4.02 -14.27 11.93
CA TYR A 9 -4.00 -13.18 12.89
C TYR A 9 -2.75 -12.30 12.73
N VAL A 10 -1.60 -12.91 12.47
CA VAL A 10 -0.35 -12.18 12.19
C VAL A 10 -0.52 -11.32 10.94
N LEU A 11 -1.05 -11.89 9.86
CA LEU A 11 -1.34 -11.14 8.63
C LEU A 11 -2.36 -10.02 8.88
N LEU A 12 -3.34 -10.21 9.78
CA LEU A 12 -4.36 -9.20 10.07
C LEU A 12 -3.75 -7.98 10.75
N VAL A 13 -2.86 -8.20 11.72
CA VAL A 13 -2.16 -7.13 12.43
C VAL A 13 -1.26 -6.35 11.46
N LEU A 14 -0.47 -7.06 10.65
CA LEU A 14 0.42 -6.43 9.68
C LEU A 14 -0.36 -5.66 8.59
N SER A 15 -1.46 -6.22 8.06
CA SER A 15 -2.35 -5.53 7.14
C SER A 15 -3.01 -4.30 7.76
N SER A 16 -3.39 -4.37 9.04
CA SER A 16 -3.94 -3.24 9.78
C SER A 16 -2.91 -2.10 9.89
N ILE A 17 -1.66 -2.42 10.24
CA ILE A 17 -0.57 -1.44 10.31
C ILE A 17 -0.35 -0.80 8.93
N GLY A 18 -0.22 -1.60 7.88
CA GLY A 18 -0.02 -1.09 6.51
C GLY A 18 -1.18 -0.20 6.04
N THR A 19 -2.42 -0.61 6.32
CA THR A 19 -3.63 0.16 5.99
C THR A 19 -3.68 1.47 6.77
N MET A 20 -3.29 1.47 8.04
CA MET A 20 -3.23 2.68 8.87
C MET A 20 -2.17 3.67 8.38
N LEU A 21 -0.98 3.20 8.01
CA LEU A 21 0.07 4.04 7.41
C LEU A 21 -0.40 4.65 6.07
N THR A 22 -1.10 3.85 5.27
CA THR A 22 -1.68 4.31 4.00
C THR A 22 -2.76 5.36 4.25
N PHE A 23 -3.68 5.09 5.17
CA PHE A 23 -4.75 6.01 5.58
C PHE A 23 -4.20 7.35 6.08
N GLN A 24 -3.16 7.33 6.92
CA GLN A 24 -2.54 8.55 7.43
C GLN A 24 -2.03 9.46 6.30
N SER A 25 -1.50 8.90 5.21
CA SER A 25 -0.98 9.69 4.08
C SER A 25 -2.03 10.56 3.37
N PHE A 26 -3.33 10.24 3.53
CA PHE A 26 -4.44 11.00 2.97
C PHE A 26 -4.72 12.31 3.71
N PHE A 27 -4.15 12.48 4.91
CA PHE A 27 -4.33 13.67 5.74
C PHE A 27 -3.04 14.50 5.77
N GLY A 28 -3.19 15.79 5.99
CA GLY A 28 -2.10 16.78 6.03
C GLY A 28 -2.37 17.98 5.14
N GLU A 29 -1.54 19.01 5.26
CA GLU A 29 -1.71 20.23 4.48
C GLU A 29 -1.53 19.99 2.98
N SER A 30 -2.24 20.77 2.16
CA SER A 30 -2.13 20.75 0.70
C SER A 30 -0.96 21.59 0.20
N LYS A 31 -0.53 22.58 0.99
CA LYS A 31 0.66 23.38 0.72
C LYS A 31 1.82 22.79 1.48
N VAL A 32 2.96 22.64 0.80
CA VAL A 32 4.16 22.08 1.41
C VAL A 32 5.17 23.16 1.69
N THR A 33 5.60 23.25 2.94
CA THR A 33 6.79 24.00 3.34
C THR A 33 8.00 23.07 3.26
N LEU A 34 8.99 23.47 2.46
CA LEU A 34 10.25 22.72 2.37
C LEU A 34 11.09 23.01 3.62
N THR A 35 11.30 22.00 4.45
CA THR A 35 12.21 22.11 5.60
C THR A 35 13.67 21.95 5.17
N ASP A 36 14.60 22.51 5.95
CA ASP A 36 16.03 22.38 5.68
C ASP A 36 16.50 20.91 5.78
N GLU A 37 15.89 20.13 6.66
CA GLU A 37 16.13 18.68 6.77
C GLU A 37 15.73 17.94 5.49
N MET A 38 14.56 18.24 4.91
CA MET A 38 14.11 17.66 3.65
C MET A 38 15.04 18.05 2.50
N ALA A 39 15.42 19.32 2.43
CA ALA A 39 16.34 19.81 1.40
C ALA A 39 17.71 19.12 1.50
N THR A 40 18.21 18.88 2.71
CA THR A 40 19.47 18.18 2.96
C THR A 40 19.36 16.70 2.60
N ALA A 41 18.30 16.02 3.04
CA ALA A 41 18.07 14.59 2.78
C ALA A 41 17.95 14.29 1.28
N LEU A 42 17.38 15.22 0.51
CA LEU A 42 17.24 15.12 -0.95
C LEU A 42 18.43 15.71 -1.71
N ASN A 43 19.43 16.24 -1.00
CA ASN A 43 20.59 16.90 -1.57
C ASN A 43 20.21 17.96 -2.62
N LEU A 44 19.27 18.85 -2.24
CA LEU A 44 18.80 19.98 -3.04
C LEU A 44 19.79 21.15 -2.88
N THR A 45 20.62 21.34 -3.89
CA THR A 45 21.78 22.24 -3.85
C THR A 45 21.49 23.63 -4.40
N THR A 46 20.47 23.77 -5.25
CA THR A 46 20.13 25.04 -5.90
C THR A 46 18.74 25.55 -5.49
N ALA A 47 18.53 26.87 -5.58
CA ALA A 47 17.22 27.47 -5.35
C ALA A 47 16.15 26.97 -6.35
N LEU A 48 16.58 26.65 -7.58
CA LEU A 48 15.70 26.07 -8.60
C LEU A 48 15.23 24.66 -8.19
N GLU A 49 16.14 23.78 -7.78
CA GLU A 49 15.81 22.42 -7.32
C GLU A 49 14.81 22.45 -6.14
N LYS A 50 15.00 23.37 -5.19
CA LYS A 50 14.07 23.57 -4.06
C LYS A 50 12.68 23.99 -4.54
N LYS A 51 12.60 24.93 -5.48
CA LYS A 51 11.32 25.41 -6.04
C LYS A 51 10.60 24.32 -6.84
N GLU A 52 11.32 23.58 -7.68
CA GLU A 52 10.76 22.48 -8.47
C GLU A 52 10.23 21.36 -7.58
N TYR A 53 10.92 21.04 -6.48
CA TYR A 53 10.48 20.03 -5.53
C TYR A 53 9.19 20.42 -4.79
N VAL A 54 9.07 21.69 -4.34
CA VAL A 54 7.81 22.18 -3.76
C VAL A 54 6.68 22.10 -4.79
N PHE A 55 6.91 22.56 -6.01
CA PHE A 55 5.90 22.52 -7.08
C PHE A 55 5.50 21.08 -7.46
N PHE A 56 6.46 20.15 -7.45
CA PHE A 56 6.20 18.73 -7.61
C PHE A 56 5.23 18.21 -6.54
N LEU A 57 5.48 18.51 -5.27
CA LEU A 57 4.62 18.06 -4.17
C LEU A 57 3.22 18.70 -4.24
N GLU A 58 3.12 19.99 -4.56
CA GLU A 58 1.85 20.69 -4.73
C GLU A 58 0.95 20.07 -5.81
N LYS A 59 1.54 19.45 -6.85
CA LYS A 59 0.80 18.66 -7.85
C LYS A 59 0.55 17.22 -7.43
N LEU A 60 1.55 16.57 -6.84
CA LEU A 60 1.49 15.17 -6.46
C LEU A 60 0.43 14.92 -5.38
N ILE A 61 0.35 15.78 -4.36
CA ILE A 61 -0.55 15.59 -3.21
C ILE A 61 -2.02 15.50 -3.65
N PRO A 62 -2.55 16.42 -4.48
CA PRO A 62 -3.89 16.28 -5.06
C PRO A 62 -4.12 14.95 -5.79
N ASP A 63 -3.15 14.46 -6.57
CA ASP A 63 -3.29 13.19 -7.29
C ASP A 63 -3.30 11.98 -6.35
N LEU A 64 -2.51 12.03 -5.28
CA LEU A 64 -2.48 11.01 -4.22
C LEU A 64 -3.70 11.04 -3.30
N ARG A 65 -4.48 12.13 -3.32
CA ARG A 65 -5.67 12.33 -2.47
C ARG A 65 -6.95 12.56 -3.27
N GLY A 66 -6.90 12.33 -4.58
CA GLY A 66 -8.03 12.50 -5.48
C GLY A 66 -9.10 11.41 -5.34
N PRO A 67 -10.21 11.51 -6.09
CA PRO A 67 -11.32 10.57 -5.99
C PRO A 67 -10.92 9.10 -6.21
N VAL A 68 -10.00 8.84 -7.14
CA VAL A 68 -9.47 7.48 -7.40
C VAL A 68 -8.73 6.95 -6.18
N ALA A 69 -7.88 7.78 -5.55
CA ALA A 69 -7.15 7.39 -4.36
C ALA A 69 -8.12 7.08 -3.19
N TRP A 70 -9.14 7.92 -2.99
CA TRP A 70 -10.18 7.68 -1.97
C TRP A 70 -10.97 6.40 -2.20
N LEU A 71 -11.31 6.11 -3.46
CA LEU A 71 -11.97 4.86 -3.83
C LEU A 71 -11.09 3.65 -3.49
N LEU A 72 -9.81 3.67 -3.87
CA LEU A 72 -8.87 2.58 -3.59
C LEU A 72 -8.63 2.40 -2.09
N LEU A 73 -8.52 3.49 -1.32
CA LEU A 73 -8.42 3.44 0.14
C LEU A 73 -9.68 2.84 0.77
N SER A 74 -10.86 3.21 0.26
CA SER A 74 -12.14 2.66 0.74
C SER A 74 -12.24 1.15 0.49
N LEU A 75 -11.79 0.69 -0.68
CA LEU A 75 -11.70 -0.74 -1.00
C LEU A 75 -10.70 -1.46 -0.09
N LEU A 76 -9.54 -0.86 0.18
CA LEU A 76 -8.51 -1.40 1.07
C LEU A 76 -9.04 -1.60 2.49
N ILE A 77 -9.70 -0.58 3.05
CA ILE A 77 -10.29 -0.62 4.39
C ILE A 77 -11.49 -1.57 4.43
N GLY A 78 -12.38 -1.50 3.45
CA GLY A 78 -13.57 -2.36 3.36
C GLY A 78 -13.20 -3.85 3.29
N ALA A 79 -12.20 -4.20 2.48
CA ALA A 79 -11.70 -5.56 2.39
C ALA A 79 -11.04 -6.02 3.70
N LEU A 80 -10.30 -5.14 4.40
CA LEU A 80 -9.71 -5.45 5.70
C LEU A 80 -10.80 -5.70 6.76
N MET A 81 -11.87 -4.90 6.77
CA MET A 81 -13.03 -5.12 7.64
C MET A 81 -13.71 -6.45 7.33
N ALA A 82 -13.85 -6.81 6.04
CA ALA A 82 -14.40 -8.10 5.64
C ALA A 82 -13.53 -9.27 6.14
N VAL A 83 -12.19 -9.15 6.07
CA VAL A 83 -11.27 -10.12 6.66
C VAL A 83 -11.52 -10.27 8.16
N ALA A 84 -11.54 -9.16 8.90
CA ALA A 84 -11.76 -9.17 10.34
C ALA A 84 -13.12 -9.78 10.71
N TYR A 85 -14.18 -9.43 9.97
CA TYR A 85 -15.52 -9.97 10.17
C TYR A 85 -15.57 -11.49 9.98
N PHE A 86 -15.04 -12.01 8.86
CA PHE A 86 -15.07 -13.46 8.60
C PHE A 86 -14.13 -14.23 9.52
N LEU A 87 -12.97 -13.66 9.87
CA LEU A 87 -11.98 -14.33 10.72
C LEU A 87 -12.37 -14.33 12.20
N LEU A 88 -12.78 -13.18 12.74
CA LEU A 88 -13.03 -12.98 14.17
C LEU A 88 -14.50 -13.18 14.54
N GLY A 89 -15.42 -12.73 13.70
CA GLY A 89 -16.85 -12.76 14.00
C GLY A 89 -17.54 -14.06 13.55
N LYS A 90 -17.13 -14.62 12.41
CA LYS A 90 -17.73 -15.85 11.84
C LYS A 90 -16.83 -17.08 11.93
N GLU A 91 -15.56 -16.90 12.25
CA GLU A 91 -14.54 -17.96 12.25
C GLU A 91 -14.49 -18.78 10.93
N ASP A 92 -14.90 -18.16 9.81
CA ASP A 92 -14.94 -18.77 8.48
C ASP A 92 -13.62 -18.50 7.75
N LEU A 93 -12.68 -19.44 7.91
CA LEU A 93 -11.34 -19.35 7.35
C LEU A 93 -11.31 -19.33 5.82
N ILE A 94 -12.32 -19.92 5.17
CA ILE A 94 -12.39 -19.95 3.71
C ILE A 94 -12.76 -18.56 3.21
N LYS A 95 -13.83 -17.97 3.74
CA LYS A 95 -14.25 -16.61 3.36
C LYS A 95 -13.23 -15.55 3.79
N ALA A 96 -12.61 -15.69 4.96
CA ALA A 96 -11.52 -14.81 5.38
C ALA A 96 -10.33 -14.86 4.41
N SER A 97 -9.97 -16.05 3.89
CA SER A 97 -8.92 -16.17 2.87
C SER A 97 -9.26 -15.44 1.58
N TYR A 98 -10.52 -15.54 1.12
CA TYR A 98 -10.97 -14.82 -0.07
C TYR A 98 -11.02 -13.31 0.14
N ALA A 99 -11.49 -12.86 1.31
CA ALA A 99 -11.45 -11.44 1.67
C ALA A 99 -10.01 -10.91 1.69
N TYR A 100 -9.05 -11.71 2.17
CA TYR A 100 -7.63 -11.35 2.12
C TYR A 100 -7.12 -11.15 0.69
N PHE A 101 -7.48 -12.03 -0.25
CA PHE A 101 -7.09 -11.82 -1.66
C PHE A 101 -7.64 -10.51 -2.21
N GLY A 102 -8.88 -10.16 -1.87
CA GLY A 102 -9.46 -8.86 -2.21
C GLY A 102 -8.68 -7.70 -1.60
N GLN A 103 -8.31 -7.81 -0.31
CA GLN A 103 -7.50 -6.82 0.38
C GLN A 103 -6.14 -6.62 -0.32
N ILE A 104 -5.41 -7.71 -0.53
CA ILE A 104 -4.09 -7.70 -1.18
C ILE A 104 -4.19 -7.07 -2.58
N GLY A 105 -5.25 -7.38 -3.33
CA GLY A 105 -5.52 -6.74 -4.62
C GLY A 105 -5.67 -5.22 -4.49
N ALA A 106 -6.48 -4.74 -3.54
CA ALA A 106 -6.64 -3.32 -3.27
C ALA A 106 -5.31 -2.65 -2.86
N PHE A 107 -4.49 -3.33 -2.05
CA PHE A 107 -3.16 -2.86 -1.65
C PHE A 107 -2.19 -2.68 -2.84
N VAL A 108 -2.19 -3.62 -3.77
CA VAL A 108 -1.38 -3.51 -4.99
C VAL A 108 -1.91 -2.39 -5.89
N LEU A 109 -3.23 -2.25 -6.02
CA LEU A 109 -3.85 -1.19 -6.84
C LEU A 109 -3.55 0.20 -6.31
N ILE A 110 -3.64 0.44 -4.98
CA ILE A 110 -3.27 1.74 -4.42
C ILE A 110 -1.77 2.02 -4.57
N SER A 111 -0.92 1.02 -4.43
CA SER A 111 0.53 1.15 -4.66
C SER A 111 0.84 1.50 -6.14
N LEU A 112 0.11 0.89 -7.08
CA LEU A 112 0.23 1.20 -8.50
C LEU A 112 -0.24 2.62 -8.81
N HIS A 113 -1.38 3.05 -8.24
CA HIS A 113 -1.85 4.43 -8.35
C HIS A 113 -0.80 5.43 -7.86
N THR A 114 -0.18 5.16 -6.71
CA THR A 114 0.93 5.99 -6.19
C THR A 114 2.08 6.05 -7.20
N LEU A 115 2.55 4.92 -7.73
CA LEU A 115 3.62 4.90 -8.73
C LEU A 115 3.27 5.75 -9.97
N LEU A 116 2.04 5.64 -10.47
CA LEU A 116 1.58 6.39 -11.63
C LEU A 116 1.50 7.89 -11.36
N ALA A 117 1.02 8.29 -10.17
CA ALA A 117 0.98 9.68 -9.75
C ALA A 117 2.38 10.31 -9.62
N TYR A 118 3.38 9.56 -9.12
CA TYR A 118 4.77 10.02 -9.14
C TYR A 118 5.26 10.20 -10.58
N ARG A 119 5.02 9.21 -11.43
CA ARG A 119 5.45 9.25 -12.85
C ARG A 119 4.88 10.44 -13.60
N SER A 120 3.58 10.71 -13.49
CA SER A 120 2.91 11.82 -14.19
C SER A 120 3.47 13.19 -13.78
N ASN A 121 3.87 13.34 -12.52
CA ASN A 121 4.29 14.64 -11.97
C ASN A 121 5.80 14.91 -12.08
N THR A 122 6.64 13.91 -12.33
CA THR A 122 8.11 14.11 -12.42
C THR A 122 8.58 14.97 -13.61
N SER A 123 7.69 15.25 -14.57
CA SER A 123 7.99 16.12 -15.71
C SER A 123 8.28 17.57 -15.33
N VAL A 124 7.95 17.99 -14.10
CA VAL A 124 8.26 19.33 -13.59
C VAL A 124 9.74 19.53 -13.26
N PHE A 125 10.52 18.46 -13.11
CA PHE A 125 11.94 18.55 -12.82
C PHE A 125 12.75 18.78 -14.09
N THR A 126 13.53 19.86 -14.10
CA THR A 126 14.54 20.08 -15.14
C THR A 126 15.76 19.19 -14.92
N SER A 127 16.10 18.92 -13.66
CA SER A 127 17.22 18.08 -13.25
C SER A 127 16.93 16.58 -13.47
N GLU A 128 17.77 15.92 -14.26
CA GLU A 128 17.71 14.46 -14.45
C GLU A 128 17.97 13.68 -13.16
N LYS A 129 18.82 14.22 -12.27
CA LYS A 129 19.10 13.66 -10.95
C LYS A 129 17.81 13.55 -10.13
N LEU A 130 17.03 14.63 -10.01
CA LEU A 130 15.79 14.62 -9.23
C LEU A 130 14.72 13.75 -9.84
N ARG A 131 14.56 13.80 -11.17
CA ARG A 131 13.62 12.93 -11.89
C ARG A 131 13.93 11.46 -11.65
N THR A 132 15.20 11.06 -11.79
CA THR A 132 15.65 9.69 -11.55
C THR A 132 15.47 9.27 -10.10
N LEU A 133 15.78 10.15 -9.14
CA LEU A 133 15.59 9.88 -7.72
C LEU A 133 14.12 9.59 -7.37
N MET A 134 13.20 10.44 -7.83
CA MET A 134 11.76 10.30 -7.54
C MET A 134 11.11 9.11 -8.26
N LEU A 135 11.51 8.83 -9.50
CA LEU A 135 11.06 7.66 -10.25
C LEU A 135 11.63 6.37 -9.66
N GLY A 136 12.90 6.36 -9.29
CA GLY A 136 13.57 5.21 -8.69
C GLY A 136 12.98 4.85 -7.33
N SER A 137 12.76 5.83 -6.46
CA SER A 137 12.20 5.60 -5.13
C SER A 137 10.74 5.11 -5.17
N SER A 138 9.92 5.69 -6.02
CA SER A 138 8.53 5.26 -6.21
C SER A 138 8.44 3.85 -6.83
N MET A 139 9.31 3.53 -7.80
CA MET A 139 9.40 2.19 -8.38
C MET A 139 9.85 1.15 -7.35
N LEU A 140 10.87 1.46 -6.55
CA LEU A 140 11.34 0.56 -5.49
C LEU A 140 10.23 0.29 -4.47
N THR A 141 9.53 1.33 -4.03
CA THR A 141 8.39 1.21 -3.10
C THR A 141 7.31 0.31 -3.69
N PHE A 142 6.95 0.50 -4.95
CA PHE A 142 5.97 -0.35 -5.63
C PHE A 142 6.42 -1.82 -5.71
N LEU A 143 7.68 -2.08 -6.07
CA LEU A 143 8.23 -3.43 -6.14
C LEU A 143 8.21 -4.11 -4.77
N LEU A 144 8.55 -3.41 -3.70
CA LEU A 144 8.45 -3.92 -2.33
C LEU A 144 7.00 -4.28 -1.97
N SER A 145 6.03 -3.42 -2.31
CA SER A 145 4.60 -3.72 -2.13
C SER A 145 4.18 -4.99 -2.88
N VAL A 146 4.63 -5.18 -4.12
CA VAL A 146 4.35 -6.39 -4.90
C VAL A 146 4.96 -7.64 -4.25
N VAL A 147 6.21 -7.56 -3.79
CA VAL A 147 6.86 -8.69 -3.09
C VAL A 147 6.10 -9.07 -1.83
N VAL A 148 5.70 -8.08 -1.01
CA VAL A 148 4.88 -8.31 0.20
C VAL A 148 3.53 -8.96 -0.17
N ALA A 149 2.86 -8.47 -1.21
CA ALA A 149 1.61 -9.03 -1.71
C ALA A 149 1.77 -10.49 -2.13
N LEU A 150 2.83 -10.83 -2.87
CA LEU A 150 3.11 -12.20 -3.30
C LEU A 150 3.38 -13.14 -2.12
N VAL A 151 4.12 -12.67 -1.10
CA VAL A 151 4.34 -13.44 0.13
C VAL A 151 3.01 -13.73 0.83
N TYR A 152 2.13 -12.73 0.95
CA TYR A 152 0.80 -12.92 1.55
C TYR A 152 -0.04 -13.92 0.76
N VAL A 153 -0.10 -13.77 -0.56
CA VAL A 153 -0.83 -14.67 -1.46
C VAL A 153 -0.32 -16.10 -1.30
N ALA A 154 1.01 -16.31 -1.31
CA ALA A 154 1.60 -17.62 -1.16
C ALA A 154 1.21 -18.27 0.18
N ILE A 155 1.38 -17.56 1.30
CA ILE A 155 1.05 -18.06 2.64
C ILE A 155 -0.42 -18.48 2.71
N ILE A 156 -1.33 -17.59 2.27
CA ILE A 156 -2.77 -17.82 2.36
C ILE A 156 -3.19 -18.96 1.44
N TYR A 157 -2.71 -18.98 0.19
CA TYR A 157 -3.01 -20.02 -0.78
C TYR A 157 -2.58 -21.41 -0.28
N PHE A 158 -1.32 -21.57 0.15
CA PHE A 158 -0.81 -22.86 0.62
C PHE A 158 -1.56 -23.35 1.86
N LYS A 159 -1.86 -22.45 2.81
CA LYS A 159 -2.60 -22.81 4.02
C LYS A 159 -4.06 -23.15 3.71
N LEU A 160 -4.74 -22.38 2.86
CA LEU A 160 -6.11 -22.65 2.45
C LEU A 160 -6.23 -24.00 1.74
N ARG A 161 -5.31 -24.32 0.83
CA ARG A 161 -5.26 -25.62 0.15
C ARG A 161 -5.09 -26.77 1.13
N SER A 162 -4.13 -26.65 2.05
CA SER A 162 -3.91 -27.68 3.09
C SER A 162 -5.12 -27.88 4.00
N TYR A 163 -5.83 -26.78 4.33
CA TYR A 163 -7.02 -26.81 5.16
C TYR A 163 -8.18 -27.54 4.46
N ARG A 164 -8.42 -27.27 3.17
CA ARG A 164 -9.47 -27.93 2.38
C ARG A 164 -9.24 -29.43 2.25
N ALA A 165 -8.03 -29.84 1.85
CA ALA A 165 -7.68 -31.25 1.74
C ALA A 165 -7.91 -32.02 3.06
N SER A 166 -7.65 -31.38 4.20
CA SER A 166 -7.88 -31.99 5.53
C SER A 166 -9.35 -32.10 5.94
N ARG A 167 -10.26 -31.38 5.26
CA ARG A 167 -11.71 -31.49 5.47
C ARG A 167 -12.33 -32.53 4.55
N GLU A 168 -11.90 -32.56 3.29
CA GLU A 168 -12.40 -33.53 2.29
C GLU A 168 -12.00 -34.97 2.64
N GLY A 169 -10.81 -35.20 3.20
CA GLY A 169 -10.40 -36.54 3.67
C GLY A 169 -11.04 -37.01 4.99
N LYS A 170 -12.05 -36.29 5.50
CA LYS A 170 -12.80 -36.62 6.75
C LYS A 170 -14.29 -36.85 6.51
N GLU A 171 -14.76 -36.67 5.27
CA GLU A 171 -16.09 -37.06 4.81
C GLU A 171 -16.01 -38.43 4.14
#